data_AF-A0A964KWU6-F1
#
_entry.id   AF-A0A964KWU6-F1
#
_cell.length_a   1.000
_cell.length_b   1.000
_cell.length_c   1.000
_cell.angle_alpha   90.00
_cell.angle_beta   90.00
_cell.angle_gamma   90.00
#
_symmetry.space_group_name_H-M   'P 1'
#
loop_
_entity.id
_entity.type
_entity.pdbx_description
1 polymer ?
#
loop_
_entity_poly.entity_id
_entity_poly.type
_entity_poly.pdbx_seq_one_letter_code
_entity_poly.pdbx_strand_id
1 'polypeptide(L)' 'MALICDWCGIDNPEKATICEGCGTELKVKKSVEIKNVVTVSQNIDLRKKQITILLTSISLIGLIILFFNS' A
#
# COMPACT_ATOMS: atom_id res chain seq x y z
N MET A 1 11.87 7.66 -27.18
CA MET A 1 10.95 7.07 -28.18
C MET A 1 9.66 7.89 -28.17
N ALA A 2 8.72 7.70 -29.11
CA ALA A 2 7.59 8.62 -29.33
C ALA A 2 6.27 8.04 -28.80
N LEU A 3 5.39 8.90 -28.26
CA LEU A 3 4.04 8.56 -27.82
C LEU A 3 3.04 9.04 -28.86
N ILE A 4 2.28 8.12 -29.46
CA ILE A 4 1.23 8.45 -30.41
C ILE A 4 -0.04 8.81 -29.64
N CYS A 5 -0.67 9.93 -30.00
CA CYS A 5 -1.94 10.34 -29.41
C CYS A 5 -3.07 9.41 -29.88
N ASP A 6 -3.73 8.71 -28.95
CA ASP A 6 -4.87 7.83 -29.26
C ASP A 6 -6.08 8.60 -29.85
N TRP A 7 -6.14 9.92 -29.67
CA TRP A 7 -7.27 10.74 -30.12
C TRP A 7 -7.08 11.29 -31.54
N CYS A 8 -5.89 11.80 -31.89
CA CYS A 8 -5.63 12.41 -33.20
C CYS A 8 -4.54 11.74 -34.03
N GLY A 9 -3.80 10.78 -33.47
CA GLY A 9 -2.74 10.05 -34.18
C GLY A 9 -1.40 10.79 -34.32
N ILE A 10 -1.27 12.00 -33.80
CA ILE A 10 -0.01 12.77 -33.86
C ILE A 10 1.03 12.17 -32.91
N ASP A 11 2.28 12.16 -33.35
CA ASP A 11 3.45 11.78 -32.56
C ASP A 11 3.81 12.89 -31.57
N ASN A 12 4.07 12.51 -30.33
CA ASN A 12 4.43 13.42 -29.26
C ASN A 12 5.68 12.89 -28.53
N PRO A 13 6.44 13.77 -27.86
CA PRO A 13 7.51 13.35 -26.98
C PRO A 13 7.03 12.37 -25.90
N GLU A 14 7.87 11.41 -25.54
CA GLU A 14 7.58 10.38 -24.53
C GLU A 14 7.14 10.92 -23.15
N LYS A 15 7.54 12.16 -22.84
CA LYS A 15 7.24 12.86 -21.59
C LYS A 15 6.11 13.89 -21.73
N ALA A 16 5.53 14.04 -22.92
CA ALA A 16 4.42 14.95 -23.14
C ALA A 16 3.19 14.47 -22.36
N THR A 17 2.59 15.37 -21.59
CA THR A 17 1.35 15.11 -20.84
C THR A 17 0.12 15.63 -21.58
N ILE A 18 0.33 16.44 -22.62
CA ILE A 18 -0.71 17.05 -23.47
C ILE A 18 -0.26 16.88 -24.91
N CYS A 19 -1.20 16.54 -25.80
CA CYS A 19 -0.92 16.42 -27.22
C CYS A 19 -0.73 17.79 -27.87
N GLU A 20 0.37 17.98 -28.58
CA GLU A 20 0.70 19.23 -29.28
C GLU A 20 -0.23 19.51 -30.47
N GLY A 21 -0.86 18.45 -31.02
CA GLY A 21 -1.74 18.53 -32.16
C GLY A 21 -3.20 18.86 -31.83
N CYS A 22 -3.73 18.31 -30.75
CA CYS A 22 -5.15 18.44 -30.41
C CYS A 22 -5.46 18.91 -28.99
N GLY A 23 -4.45 19.03 -28.12
CA GLY A 23 -4.62 19.43 -26.72
C GLY A 23 -5.18 18.35 -25.79
N THR A 24 -5.44 17.13 -26.28
CA THR A 24 -5.91 16.03 -25.43
C THR A 24 -4.81 15.56 -24.47
N GLU A 25 -5.17 15.23 -23.24
CA GLU A 25 -4.23 14.66 -22.26
C GLU A 25 -3.67 13.32 -22.73
N LEU A 26 -2.34 13.20 -22.66
CA LEU A 26 -1.62 11.97 -22.97
C LEU A 26 -1.46 11.17 -21.67
N LYS A 27 -2.09 9.99 -21.61
CA LYS A 27 -2.01 9.10 -20.44
C LYS A 27 -0.62 8.47 -20.36
N VAL A 28 0.32 9.16 -19.72
CA VAL A 28 1.62 8.57 -19.37
C VAL A 28 1.35 7.46 -18.36
N LYS A 29 1.55 6.21 -18.75
CA LYS A 29 1.55 5.08 -17.80
C LYS A 29 2.72 5.27 -16.85
N LYS A 30 2.47 5.95 -15.73
CA LYS A 30 3.35 5.90 -14.57
C LYS A 30 3.39 4.43 -14.15
N SER A 31 4.49 3.74 -14.41
CA SER A 31 4.70 2.38 -13.92
C SER A 31 4.55 2.40 -12.40
N VAL A 32 3.43 1.87 -11.91
CA VAL A 32 3.18 1.72 -10.47
C VAL A 32 4.03 0.56 -10.01
N GLU A 33 5.25 0.87 -9.56
CA GLU A 33 6.17 -0.09 -8.94
C GLU A 33 5.92 -0.18 -7.43
N ILE A 34 4.69 -0.37 -6.97
CA ILE A 34 4.42 -0.73 -5.57
C ILE A 34 3.17 -1.60 -5.49
N LYS A 35 3.29 -2.90 -5.79
CA LYS A 35 2.26 -3.90 -5.44
C LYS A 35 2.70 -4.89 -4.35
N ASN A 36 4.00 -4.97 -4.05
CA ASN A 36 4.53 -6.02 -3.15
C ASN A 36 4.85 -5.56 -1.72
N VAL A 37 4.76 -4.26 -1.40
CA VAL A 37 5.02 -3.75 -0.04
C VAL A 37 3.78 -3.87 0.86
N VAL A 38 2.57 -3.83 0.28
CA VAL A 38 1.31 -3.76 1.05
C VAL A 38 0.94 -5.11 1.68
N THR A 39 1.27 -6.23 1.03
CA THR A 39 0.87 -7.59 1.49
C THR A 39 1.67 -8.08 2.70
N VAL A 40 2.89 -7.56 2.91
CA VAL A 40 3.75 -7.99 4.02
C VAL A 40 3.38 -7.27 5.33
N SER A 41 3.07 -5.97 5.26
CA SER A 41 2.81 -5.17 6.47
C SER A 41 1.57 -5.63 7.24
N GLN A 42 0.46 -5.93 6.53
CA GLN A 42 -0.81 -6.30 7.17
C GLN A 42 -0.74 -7.62 7.96
N ASN A 43 0.06 -8.59 7.50
CA ASN A 43 0.24 -9.88 8.18
C ASN A 43 1.03 -9.75 9.48
N ILE A 44 1.91 -8.74 9.59
CA ILE A 44 2.71 -8.48 10.79
C ILE A 44 1.83 -7.83 11.87
N ASP A 45 0.89 -6.97 11.49
CA ASP A 45 0.02 -6.25 12.42
C ASP A 45 -1.00 -7.17 13.10
N LEU A 46 -1.61 -8.11 12.38
CA LEU A 46 -2.53 -9.09 12.98
C LEU A 46 -1.81 -10.04 13.96
N ARG A 47 -0.60 -10.51 13.62
CA ARG A 47 0.20 -11.37 14.51
C ARG A 47 0.63 -10.62 15.77
N LYS A 48 1.01 -9.35 15.67
CA LYS A 48 1.33 -8.50 16.84
C LYS A 48 0.12 -8.30 17.76
N LYS A 49 -1.08 -8.10 17.20
CA LYS A 49 -2.32 -7.96 18.00
C LYS A 49 -2.63 -9.24 18.78
N GLN A 50 -2.48 -10.43 18.17
CA GLN A 50 -2.70 -11.71 18.86
C GLN A 50 -1.73 -11.94 20.03
N ILE A 51 -0.43 -11.66 19.83
CA ILE A 51 0.60 -11.84 20.88
C ILE A 51 0.34 -10.94 22.09
N THR A 52 -0.10 -9.70 21.86
CA THR A 52 -0.35 -8.74 22.94
C THR A 52 -1.49 -9.19 23.87
N ILE A 53 -2.57 -9.74 23.31
CA ILE A 53 -3.73 -10.19 24.09
C ILE A 53 -3.35 -11.33 25.03
N LEU A 54 -2.56 -12.30 24.54
CA LEU A 54 -2.11 -13.45 25.35
C LEU A 54 -1.22 -13.03 26.52
N LEU A 55 -0.33 -12.06 26.33
CA LEU A 55 0.53 -11.57 27.42
C LEU A 55 -0.27 -10.87 28.51
N THR A 56 -1.28 -10.08 28.15
CA THR A 56 -2.12 -9.37 29.12
C THR A 56 -3.00 -10.30 29.96
N SER A 57 -3.51 -11.38 29.38
CA SER A 57 -4.36 -12.34 30.12
C SER A 57 -3.55 -13.13 31.15
N ILE A 58 -2.35 -13.59 30.80
CA ILE A 58 -1.46 -14.32 31.73
C ILE A 58 -1.07 -13.43 32.91
N SER A 59 -0.73 -12.16 32.66
CA SER A 59 -0.37 -11.20 33.72
C SER A 59 -1.53 -10.97 34.70
N LEU A 60 -2.75 -10.81 34.18
CA LEU A 60 -3.94 -10.60 35.01
C LEU A 60 -4.27 -11.82 35.88
N ILE A 61 -4.20 -13.03 35.30
CA ILE A 61 -4.43 -14.28 36.03
C ILE A 61 -3.38 -14.46 37.15
N GLY A 62 -2.11 -14.16 36.88
CA GLY A 62 -1.03 -14.22 37.88
C GLY A 62 -1.28 -13.28 39.07
N LEU A 63 -1.72 -12.05 38.81
CA LEU A 63 -2.12 -11.11 39.87
C LEU A 63 -3.27 -11.66 40.71
N ILE A 64 -4.32 -12.17 40.07
CA ILE A 64 -5.48 -12.76 40.77
C ILE A 64 -5.03 -13.92 41.66
N ILE A 65 -4.22 -14.85 41.16
CA ILE A 65 -3.74 -15.98 41.97
C ILE A 65 -2.94 -15.51 43.20
N LEU A 66 -2.11 -14.48 43.07
CA LEU A 66 -1.36 -13.91 44.20
C LEU A 66 -2.27 -13.26 45.24
N PHE A 67 -3.33 -12.58 44.83
CA PHE A 67 -4.29 -11.94 45.76
C PHE A 67 -5.22 -12.93 46.45
N PHE A 68 -5.62 -14.00 45.78
CA PHE A 68 -6.56 -15.00 46.33
C PHE A 68 -5.86 -16.10 47.15
N ASN A 69 -4.54 -16.24 47.07
CA ASN A 69 -3.74 -17.21 47.81
C ASN A 69 -2.91 -16.59 48.96
N SER A 70 -3.27 -15.37 49.39
CA SER A 70 -2.73 -14.66 50.57
C SER A 70 -3.81 -14.49 51.63
#